data_AF-A2WT13-F1
#
_entry.id   AF-A2WT13-F1
#
_cell.length_a   1.000
_cell.length_b   1.000
_cell.length_c   1.000
_cell.angle_alpha   90.00
_cell.angle_beta   90.00
_cell.angle_gamma   90.00
#
_symmetry.space_group_name_H-M   'P 1'
#
loop_
_entity.id
_entity.type
_entity.pdbx_description
1 polymer ?
#
loop_
_entity_poly.entity_id
_entity_poly.type
_entity_poly.pdbx_seq_one_letter_code
_entity_poly.pdbx_strand_id
1 'polypeptide(L)' 'MAKNVMRLAILAMAQLVLLWPATMAGQRAGCPSKCGDVDIPFPFGVGDDHCAWPGFNVVCNHSFSPPRPYFSAR' A
#
# COMPACT_ATOMS: atom_id res chain seq x y z
N MET A 1 -40.10 -4.75 20.19
CA MET A 1 -38.98 -5.74 20.19
C MET A 1 -38.01 -5.52 19.03
N ALA A 2 -38.47 -5.37 17.78
CA ALA A 2 -37.60 -5.15 16.61
C ALA A 2 -36.63 -3.94 16.70
N LYS A 3 -37.05 -2.83 17.33
CA LYS A 3 -36.20 -1.63 17.52
C LYS A 3 -34.98 -1.89 18.40
N ASN A 4 -35.13 -2.71 19.44
CA ASN A 4 -34.03 -3.04 20.35
C ASN A 4 -33.11 -4.08 19.69
N VAL A 5 -33.67 -5.03 18.94
CA VAL A 5 -32.89 -5.98 18.13
C VAL A 5 -32.05 -5.25 17.08
N MET A 6 -32.63 -4.26 16.38
CA MET A 6 -31.90 -3.46 15.40
C MET A 6 -30.76 -2.65 16.02
N ARG A 7 -30.98 -2.05 17.21
CA ARG A 7 -29.94 -1.33 17.95
C ARG A 7 -28.81 -2.25 18.39
N LEU A 8 -29.13 -3.45 18.89
CA LEU A 8 -28.15 -4.46 19.28
C LEU A 8 -27.32 -4.93 18.07
N ALA A 9 -27.96 -5.12 16.92
CA ALA A 9 -27.28 -5.51 15.69
C ALA A 9 -26.31 -4.41 15.18
N ILE A 10 -26.70 -3.14 15.22
CA ILE A 10 -25.84 -2.01 14.81
C ILE A 10 -24.63 -1.88 15.72
N LEU A 11 -24.80 -2.03 17.05
CA LEU A 11 -23.70 -1.99 18.00
C LEU A 11 -22.72 -3.16 17.79
N ALA A 12 -23.23 -4.37 17.56
CA ALA A 12 -22.40 -5.54 17.26
C ALA A 12 -21.59 -5.35 15.95
N MET A 13 -22.20 -4.76 14.92
CA MET A 13 -21.54 -4.45 13.65
C MET A 13 -20.46 -3.37 13.79
N ALA A 14 -20.69 -2.34 14.62
CA ALA A 14 -19.71 -1.27 14.86
C ALA A 14 -18.45 -1.78 15.58
N GLN A 15 -18.58 -2.76 16.49
CA GLN A 15 -17.44 -3.39 17.15
C GLN A 15 -16.58 -4.23 16.19
N LEU A 16 -17.16 -4.77 15.12
CA LEU A 16 -16.44 -5.54 14.10
C LEU A 16 -15.54 -4.66 13.20
N VAL A 17 -15.87 -3.38 13.01
CA VAL A 17 -15.07 -2.45 12.18
C VAL A 17 -13.73 -2.09 12.83
N LEU A 18 -13.67 -2.06 14.17
CA LEU A 18 -12.46 -1.72 14.93
C LEU A 18 -11.40 -2.82 14.96
N LEU A 19 -11.78 -4.04 14.54
CA LEU A 19 -10.90 -5.21 14.56
C LEU A 19 -10.24 -5.47 13.19
N TRP A 20 -10.40 -4.56 12.22
CA TRP A 20 -9.73 -4.72 10.94
C TRP A 20 -8.25 -4.35 11.07
N PRO A 21 -7.31 -5.25 10.74
CA PRO A 21 -5.92 -4.87 10.63
C PRO A 21 -5.79 -3.90 9.46
N ALA A 22 -5.49 -2.63 9.76
CA ALA A 22 -5.05 -1.67 8.76
C ALA A 22 -3.62 -2.08 8.35
N THR A 23 -3.50 -2.95 7.36
CA THR A 23 -2.19 -3.20 6.74
C THR A 23 -1.83 -1.95 5.97
N MET A 24 -1.05 -1.05 6.57
CA MET A 24 -0.52 0.09 5.84
C MET A 24 0.39 -0.45 4.74
N ALA A 25 0.00 -0.21 3.48
CA ALA A 25 0.83 -0.47 2.31
C ALA A 25 2.01 0.51 2.34
N GLY A 26 3.04 0.16 3.10
CA GLY A 26 4.27 0.92 3.24
C GLY A 26 5.41 0.21 2.53
N GLN A 27 6.47 0.97 2.28
CA GLN A 27 7.72 0.40 1.78
C GLN A 27 8.60 -0.08 2.95
N ARG A 28 9.53 -1.00 2.68
CA ARG A 28 10.56 -1.43 3.64
C ARG A 28 11.38 -0.22 4.13
N ALA A 29 11.81 -0.27 5.39
CA ALA A 29 12.67 0.77 5.96
C ALA A 29 13.99 0.85 5.17
N GLY A 30 14.42 2.08 4.84
CA GLY A 30 15.61 2.32 4.03
C GLY A 30 15.41 2.23 2.52
N CYS A 31 14.22 1.85 2.05
CA CYS A 31 13.89 1.78 0.64
C CYS A 31 13.11 3.01 0.15
N PRO A 32 13.34 3.46 -1.09
CA PRO A 32 12.55 4.55 -1.67
C PRO A 32 11.07 4.17 -1.75
N SER A 33 10.22 4.97 -1.11
CA SER A 33 8.77 4.78 -1.09
C SER A 33 8.04 5.55 -2.18
N LYS A 34 8.73 6.36 -2.99
CA LYS A 34 8.14 7.16 -4.07
C LYS A 34 9.03 7.22 -5.31
N CYS A 35 8.41 7.43 -6.47
CA CYS A 35 9.04 7.87 -7.71
C CYS A 35 8.25 9.05 -8.27
N GLY A 36 8.83 10.25 -8.20
CA GLY A 36 8.07 11.48 -8.43
C GLY A 36 6.92 11.59 -7.44
N ASP A 37 5.71 11.75 -7.96
CA ASP A 37 4.48 11.87 -7.16
C ASP A 37 3.77 10.53 -6.90
N VAL A 38 4.37 9.40 -7.32
CA VAL A 38 3.77 8.07 -7.21
C VAL A 38 4.34 7.32 -6.01
N ASP A 39 3.47 6.84 -5.11
CA ASP A 39 3.84 5.94 -4.01
C ASP A 39 4.16 4.53 -4.53
N ILE A 40 5.27 3.97 -4.04
CA ILE A 40 5.79 2.64 -4.35
C ILE A 40 5.76 1.80 -3.08
N PRO A 41 4.64 1.11 -2.79
CA PRO A 41 4.54 0.22 -1.64
C PRO A 41 5.22 -1.11 -1.90
N PHE A 42 5.58 -1.84 -0.84
CA PHE A 42 5.95 -3.24 -0.97
C PHE A 42 4.74 -4.03 -1.55
N PRO A 43 4.91 -4.97 -2.50
CA PRO A 43 6.14 -5.67 -2.91
C PRO A 43 6.95 -5.01 -4.03
N PHE A 44 6.54 -3.83 -4.51
CA PHE A 44 7.30 -3.07 -5.51
C PHE A 44 8.51 -2.39 -4.88
N GLY A 45 9.55 -2.08 -5.65
CA GLY A 45 10.71 -1.36 -5.12
C GLY A 45 11.50 -0.66 -6.21
N VAL A 46 12.04 0.51 -5.89
CA VAL A 46 12.95 1.27 -6.76
C VAL A 46 14.37 1.13 -6.24
N GLY A 47 15.32 0.88 -7.14
CA GLY A 47 16.74 0.79 -6.77
C GLY A 47 17.15 -0.63 -6.42
N ASP A 48 17.64 -0.85 -5.21
CA ASP A 48 18.23 -2.12 -4.79
C ASP A 48 17.25 -3.30 -4.81
N ASP A 49 17.77 -4.48 -5.12
CA ASP A 49 17.00 -5.73 -5.20
C ASP A 49 16.35 -6.13 -3.86
N HIS A 50 16.77 -5.56 -2.73
CA HIS A 50 16.16 -5.81 -1.42
C HIS A 50 14.89 -4.97 -1.15
N CYS A 51 14.58 -4.01 -2.01
CA CYS A 51 13.40 -3.15 -1.88
C CYS A 51 12.16 -3.70 -2.57
N ALA A 52 12.33 -4.70 -3.43
CA ALA A 52 11.24 -5.35 -4.16
C ALA A 52 11.22 -6.85 -3.89
N TRP A 53 10.10 -7.49 -4.24
CA TRP A 53 10.14 -8.92 -4.55
C TRP A 53 10.74 -9.17 -5.93
N PRO A 54 11.26 -10.40 -6.17
CA PRO A 54 11.68 -10.80 -7.51
C PRO A 54 10.56 -10.56 -8.53
N GLY A 55 10.86 -9.83 -9.60
CA GLY A 55 9.88 -9.46 -10.64
C GLY A 55 9.05 -8.19 -10.36
N PHE A 56 9.18 -7.57 -9.18
CA PHE A 56 8.46 -6.35 -8.80
C PHE A 56 9.35 -5.09 -8.84
N ASN A 57 10.49 -5.18 -9.52
CA ASN A 57 11.43 -4.07 -9.66
C ASN A 57 10.84 -2.94 -10.51
N VAL A 58 10.97 -1.72 -10.01
CA VAL A 58 10.52 -0.49 -10.67
C VAL A 58 11.73 0.37 -11.02
N VAL A 59 11.80 0.81 -12.28
CA VAL A 59 12.75 1.82 -12.73
C VAL A 59 12.09 3.19 -12.62
N CYS A 60 12.74 4.11 -11.89
CA CYS A 60 12.31 5.49 -11.84
C CYS A 60 13.00 6.31 -12.94
N ASN A 61 12.24 6.76 -13.93
CA ASN A 61 12.76 7.53 -15.05
C ASN A 61 12.78 9.02 -14.72
N HIS A 62 13.98 9.56 -14.54
CA HIS A 62 14.24 10.96 -14.19
C HIS A 62 14.29 11.93 -15.39
N SER A 63 14.09 11.45 -16.63
CA SER A 63 14.01 12.33 -17.81
C SER A 63 12.70 13.12 -17.88
N PHE A 64 11.76 12.86 -16.96
CA PHE A 64 10.51 13.59 -16.82
C PHE A 64 10.48 14.38 -15.50
N SER A 65 9.69 15.45 -15.47
CA SER A 65 9.40 16.23 -14.26
C SER A 65 7.88 16.27 -14.05
N PRO A 66 7.34 15.57 -13.03
CA PRO A 66 8.03 14.69 -12.09
C PRO A 66 8.55 13.39 -12.74
N PRO A 67 9.53 12.70 -12.11
CA PRO A 67 9.98 11.37 -12.54
C PRO A 67 8.84 10.36 -12.64
N ARG A 68 8.94 9.41 -13.57
CA ARG A 68 7.88 8.41 -13.83
C ARG A 68 8.34 6.97 -13.53
N PRO A 69 7.54 6.16 -12.82
CA PRO A 69 7.85 4.76 -12.58
C PRO A 69 7.50 3.87 -13.78
N TYR A 70 8.34 2.85 -14.05
CA TYR A 70 8.12 1.80 -15.05
C TYR A 70 8.50 0.43 -14.48
N PHE A 71 7.78 -0.62 -14.88
CA PHE A 71 8.20 -1.99 -14.54
C PHE A 71 9.49 -2.36 -15.27
N SER A 72 10.42 -2.97 -14.54
CA SER A 72 11.63 -3.53 -15.13
C SER A 72 11.31 -4.89 -15.77
N ALA A 73 11.59 -5.06 -17.07
CA ALA A 73 11.42 -6.32 -17.79
C ALA A 73 12.62 -7.29 -17.64
N ARG A 74 13.24 -7.33 -16.45
CA ARG A 74 14.39 -8.23 -16.19
C ARG A 74 13.93 -9.68 -16.05
#